data_AF-A0A109UYW8-F1
#
_entry.id   AF-A0A109UYW8-F1
#
_cell.length_a   1.000
_cell.length_b   1.000
_cell.length_c   1.000
_cell.angle_alpha   90.00
_cell.angle_beta   90.00
_cell.angle_gamma   90.00
#
_symmetry.space_group_name_H-M   'P 1'
#
loop_
_entity.id
_entity.type
_entity.pdbx_description
1 polymer ?
#
loop_
_entity_poly.entity_id
_entity_poly.type
_entity_poly.pdbx_seq_one_letter_code
_entity_poly.pdbx_strand_id
1 'polypeptide(L)' 'MSQKSYIVTLKQGADSSKIKDFVAESGGSVLYEYTLTNSLSVKLPEGPAGISALESQHSDNILDVEEDQEMKTCG' A
#
# COMPACT_ATOMS: atom_id res chain seq x y z
N MET A 1 0.28 13.32 -13.22
CA MET A 1 -0.22 12.10 -12.57
C MET A 1 0.10 12.25 -11.10
N SER A 2 -0.92 12.42 -10.27
CA SER A 2 -0.72 12.53 -8.82
C SER A 2 -0.62 11.14 -8.21
N GLN A 3 0.25 10.98 -7.21
CA GLN A 3 0.44 9.73 -6.49
C GLN A 3 0.15 9.96 -5.01
N LYS A 4 -0.46 8.97 -4.38
CA LYS A 4 -0.76 8.98 -2.95
C LYS A 4 0.00 7.87 -2.23
N SER A 5 0.33 8.13 -0.98
CA SER A 5 0.95 7.16 -0.10
C SER A 5 -0.14 6.41 0.69
N TYR A 6 0.08 5.13 0.92
CA TYR A 6 -0.83 4.24 1.62
C TYR A 6 -0.03 3.31 2.54
N ILE A 7 -0.54 3.03 3.72
CA ILE A 7 -0.05 1.97 4.60
C ILE A 7 -0.95 0.75 4.38
N VAL A 8 -0.37 -0.30 3.81
CA VAL A 8 -1.04 -1.58 3.58
C VAL A 8 -0.59 -2.54 4.67
N THR A 9 -1.51 -2.91 5.55
CA THR A 9 -1.27 -3.93 6.58
C THR A 9 -1.69 -5.29 6.07
N LEU A 10 -0.83 -6.28 6.20
CA LEU A 10 -1.06 -7.64 5.72
C LEU A 10 -1.52 -8.55 6.85
N LYS A 11 -2.29 -9.58 6.50
CA LYS A 11 -2.68 -10.64 7.45
C LYS A 11 -1.45 -11.43 7.89
N GLN A 12 -1.53 -12.04 9.06
CA GLN A 12 -0.45 -12.88 9.59
C GLN A 12 -0.19 -14.06 8.63
N GLY A 13 1.07 -14.21 8.20
CA GLY A 13 1.48 -15.25 7.25
C GLY A 13 1.21 -14.91 5.77
N ALA A 14 0.70 -13.72 5.47
CA ALA A 14 0.55 -13.26 4.09
C ALA A 14 1.92 -12.86 3.49
N ASP A 15 2.08 -13.18 2.21
CA ASP A 15 3.32 -12.88 1.48
C ASP A 15 3.30 -11.46 0.94
N SER A 16 4.22 -10.62 1.43
CA SER A 16 4.35 -9.22 1.02
C SER A 16 4.88 -9.08 -0.41
N SER A 17 5.54 -10.10 -0.97
CA SER A 17 6.17 -10.02 -2.30
C SER A 17 5.13 -9.74 -3.39
N LYS A 18 3.94 -10.36 -3.30
CA LYS A 18 2.84 -10.15 -4.26
C LYS A 18 2.37 -8.70 -4.31
N ILE A 19 2.33 -8.05 -3.15
CA ILE A 19 1.93 -6.65 -3.03
C ILE A 19 2.99 -5.74 -3.65
N LYS A 20 4.26 -6.05 -3.42
CA LYS A 20 5.38 -5.29 -4.00
C LYS A 20 5.41 -5.41 -5.52
N ASP A 21 5.19 -6.61 -6.05
CA ASP A 21 5.12 -6.86 -7.49
C ASP A 21 3.97 -6.03 -8.10
N PHE A 22 2.76 -6.10 -7.53
CA PHE A 22 1.63 -5.31 -7.98
C PHE A 22 1.92 -3.80 -7.95
N VAL A 23 2.52 -3.31 -6.87
CA VAL A 23 2.88 -1.89 -6.72
C VAL A 23 3.86 -1.46 -7.80
N ALA A 24 4.85 -2.30 -8.12
CA ALA A 24 5.80 -2.04 -9.20
C ALA A 24 5.13 -2.06 -10.59
N GLU A 25 4.25 -3.03 -10.85
CA GLU A 25 3.49 -3.13 -12.11
C GLU A 25 2.54 -1.95 -12.31
N SER A 26 1.97 -1.43 -11.23
CA SER A 26 1.06 -0.28 -11.25
C SER A 26 1.79 1.06 -11.42
N GLY A 27 3.13 1.07 -11.55
CA GLY A 27 3.94 2.29 -11.62
C GLY A 27 4.02 3.04 -10.28
N GLY A 28 3.78 2.31 -9.19
CA GLY A 28 3.98 2.77 -7.81
C GLY A 28 5.37 2.44 -7.28
N SER A 29 5.59 2.67 -6.00
CA SER A 29 6.87 2.38 -5.32
C SER A 29 6.64 2.05 -3.86
N VAL A 30 7.35 1.05 -3.34
CA VAL A 30 7.36 0.78 -1.90
C VAL A 30 8.28 1.80 -1.22
N LEU A 31 7.74 2.53 -0.25
CA LEU A 31 8.47 3.55 0.51
C LEU A 31 9.15 2.95 1.74
N TYR A 32 8.42 2.12 2.48
CA TYR A 32 8.91 1.53 3.72
C TYR A 32 8.26 0.18 4.01
N GLU A 33 8.99 -0.68 4.71
CA GLU A 33 8.50 -1.99 5.13
C GLU A 33 8.57 -2.14 6.65
N TYR A 34 7.42 -2.34 7.27
CA TYR A 34 7.27 -2.56 8.70
C TYR A 34 7.18 -4.06 8.96
N THR A 35 8.33 -4.71 9.16
CA THR A 35 8.42 -6.16 9.44
C THR A 35 7.79 -6.54 10.79
N LEU A 36 7.73 -5.62 11.75
CA LEU A 36 7.12 -5.85 13.06
C LEU A 36 5.60 -5.99 12.99
N THR A 37 4.94 -5.19 12.14
CA THR A 37 3.47 -5.16 12.01
C THR A 37 2.98 -5.86 10.75
N ASN A 38 3.89 -6.42 9.93
CA ASN A 38 3.61 -6.90 8.58
C ASN A 38 2.88 -5.84 7.73
N SER A 39 3.32 -4.58 7.83
CA SER A 39 2.75 -3.47 7.06
C SER A 39 3.75 -2.93 6.05
N LEU A 40 3.26 -2.33 4.97
CA LEU A 40 4.06 -1.74 3.90
C LEU A 40 3.55 -0.33 3.62
N SER A 41 4.42 0.67 3.66
CA SER A 41 4.11 1.97 3.10
C SER A 41 4.42 1.94 1.60
N VAL A 42 3.41 2.20 0.78
CA VAL A 42 3.47 2.15 -0.68
C VAL A 42 2.92 3.44 -1.27
N LYS A 43 3.52 3.87 -2.37
CA LYS A 43 3.09 5.02 -3.14
C LYS A 43 2.46 4.52 -4.42
N LEU A 44 1.19 4.81 -4.64
CA LEU A 44 0.43 4.33 -5.80
C LEU A 44 -0.12 5.52 -6.61
N PRO A 45 -0.31 5.36 -7.93
CA PRO A 45 -0.99 6.38 -8.72
C PRO A 45 -2.44 6.55 -8.26
N GLU A 46 -2.93 7.79 -8.29
CA GLU A 46 -4.35 8.06 -8.03
C GLU A 46 -5.21 7.50 -9.16
N GLY A 47 -6.28 6.78 -8.81
CA GLY A 47 -7.26 6.24 -9.74
C GLY A 47 -7.54 4.75 -9.57
N PRO A 48 -8.35 4.15 -10.47
CA PRO A 48 -8.82 2.77 -10.34
C PRO A 48 -7.70 1.72 -10.42
N ALA A 49 -6.54 2.08 -10.98
CA ALA A 49 -5.36 1.22 -11.06
C ALA A 49 -4.49 1.23 -9.79
N GLY A 50 -4.78 2.11 -8.82
CA GLY A 50 -4.05 2.20 -7.56
C GLY A 50 -4.64 1.28 -6.50
N ILE A 51 -5.22 1.88 -5.45
CA ILE A 51 -5.63 1.16 -4.26
C ILE A 51 -6.83 0.23 -4.47
N SER A 52 -7.81 0.63 -5.28
CA SER A 52 -9.00 -0.19 -5.54
C SER A 52 -8.67 -1.50 -6.25
N ALA A 53 -7.68 -1.49 -7.13
CA ALA A 53 -7.18 -2.69 -7.80
C ALA A 53 -6.38 -3.58 -6.83
N LEU A 54 -5.54 -2.97 -5.98
CA LEU A 54 -4.82 -3.68 -4.94
C LEU A 54 -5.78 -4.42 -4.00
N GLU A 55 -6.78 -3.72 -3.47
CA GLU A 55 -7.79 -4.31 -2.57
C GLU A 55 -8.58 -5.41 -3.28
N SER A 56 -8.96 -5.20 -4.53
CA SER A 56 -9.73 -6.22 -5.28
C SER A 56 -8.91 -7.48 -5.59
N GLN A 57 -7.62 -7.36 -5.92
CA GLN A 57 -6.76 -8.51 -6.25
C GLN A 57 -6.19 -9.21 -5.02
N HIS A 58 -6.01 -8.47 -3.92
CA HIS A 58 -5.28 -8.97 -2.75
C HIS A 58 -6.06 -8.85 -1.43
N SER A 59 -7.39 -8.65 -1.45
CA SER A 59 -8.26 -8.62 -0.25
C SER A 59 -8.02 -9.81 0.70
N ASP A 60 -7.70 -10.98 0.17
CA ASP A 60 -7.40 -12.16 0.99
C ASP A 60 -6.11 -12.01 1.82
N ASN A 61 -5.12 -11.28 1.32
CA ASN A 61 -3.81 -11.06 1.99
C ASN A 61 -3.75 -9.76 2.79
N ILE A 62 -4.60 -8.79 2.45
CA ILE A 62 -4.65 -7.47 3.07
C ILE A 62 -5.56 -7.55 4.29
N LEU A 63 -5.04 -7.10 5.43
CA LEU A 63 -5.81 -6.91 6.65
C LEU A 63 -6.49 -5.54 6.64
N ASP A 64 -5.74 -4.50 6.29
CA ASP A 64 -6.20 -3.13 6.34
C ASP A 64 -5.38 -2.23 5.39
N VAL A 65 -5.99 -1.14 4.92
CA VAL A 65 -5.35 -0.15 4.05
C VAL A 65 -5.73 1.25 4.52
N GLU A 66 -4.72 2.04 4.87
CA GLU A 66 -4.89 3.42 5.31
C GLU A 66 -4.19 4.37 4.33
N GLU A 67 -4.81 5.50 4.00
CA GLU A 67 -4.11 6.57 3.28
C GLU A 67 -3.08 7.18 4.23
N ASP A 68 -1.80 7.14 3.84
CA ASP A 68 -0.70 7.73 4.59
C ASP A 68 -0.75 9.25 4.35
N GLN A 69 -1.56 9.92 5.16
CA GLN A 69 -1.64 11.37 5.16
C GLN A 69 -0.50 11.93 5.99
N GLU A 70 0.42 12.67 5.34
CA GLU A 70 1.39 13.49 6.05
C GLU A 70 0.63 14.38 7.04
N MET A 71 0.83 14.16 8.34
CA MET A 71 0.31 15.05 9.36
C MET A 71 0.88 16.43 9.09
N LYS A 72 0.04 17.33 8.59
CA LYS A 72 0.34 18.76 8.61
C LYS A 72 0.38 19.17 10.08
N THR A 73 1.58 19.17 10.66
CA THR A 73 1.80 19.85 11.94
C THR A 73 1.33 21.29 11.76
N CYS A 74 0.23 21.66 12.42
CA CYS A 74 -0.26 23.03 12.47
C CYS A 74 0.87 23.93 13.00
N GLY A 75 1.26 24.91 12.18
CA GLY A 75 2.11 26.02 12.61
C GLY A 75 1.33 27.08 13.37
#